data_AF-A0A0N0XK32-F1
#
_entry.id   AF-A0A0N0XK32-F1
#
_cell.length_a   1.000
_cell.length_b   1.000
_cell.length_c   1.000
_cell.angle_alpha   90.00
_cell.angle_beta   90.00
_cell.angle_gamma   90.00
#
_symmetry.space_group_name_H-M   'P 1'
#
loop_
_entity.id
_entity.type
_entity.pdbx_description
1 polymer ?
#
loop_
_entity_poly.entity_id
_entity_poly.type
_entity_poly.pdbx_seq_one_letter_code
_entity_poly.pdbx_strand_id
1 'polypeptide(L)'
;MKRIIRVGDRTDHGGTVLEGFPEWVVDGKAASGVGHRGTCPKCKKEFVIVEGAQTVIVFGRAVALEGMMTSCGAVLIASQDMATVDVYSAAAAGSSAAISGAYAAMPQRAQARQLTAAERAQERLERAEQRQADRRAENEQYLLNPNVKALLDTIAWAEGGEYNFKYGANPGNAPRWRFDDYSTHPGVGLGGRMTAAGRYQITQPSWHQNGAIMQGITDFSPHSQDLMAVELIRSNHVLDRLIAGDLPGTLDKCSFTWSSLPRGPGLPNRYPGQPYKHYEDVLHTFISKGGTVSQ
;
A
#
# COMPACT_ATOMS: atom_id res chain seq x y z
N MET A 1 -11.74 -23.54 10.56
CA MET A 1 -10.28 -23.70 10.47
C MET A 1 -9.83 -24.32 9.14
N LYS A 2 -8.93 -23.64 8.42
CA LYS A 2 -8.23 -24.13 7.21
C LYS A 2 -6.73 -24.23 7.49
N ARG A 3 -6.06 -25.22 6.90
CA ARG A 3 -4.64 -25.53 7.14
C ARG A 3 -3.73 -24.54 6.43
N ILE A 4 -2.65 -24.12 7.09
CA ILE A 4 -1.63 -23.24 6.50
C ILE A 4 -0.81 -24.02 5.47
N ILE A 5 -0.60 -23.40 4.30
CA ILE A 5 0.26 -23.90 3.23
C ILE A 5 1.72 -23.57 3.50
N ARG A 6 2.61 -24.49 3.17
CA ARG A 6 4.05 -24.37 3.38
C ARG A 6 4.84 -24.72 2.12
N VAL A 7 6.13 -24.39 2.13
CA VAL A 7 7.09 -24.88 1.14
C VAL A 7 7.01 -26.41 1.08
N GLY A 8 6.94 -26.95 -0.13
CA GLY A 8 6.82 -28.38 -0.41
C GLY A 8 5.38 -28.92 -0.47
N ASP A 9 4.38 -28.14 -0.07
CA ASP A 9 2.97 -28.53 -0.23
C ASP A 9 2.57 -28.59 -1.71
N ARG A 10 1.54 -29.39 -2.01
CA ARG A 10 1.18 -29.76 -3.38
C ARG A 10 0.00 -28.95 -3.90
N THR A 11 -0.22 -29.04 -5.21
CA THR A 11 -1.46 -28.57 -5.84
C THR A 11 -2.22 -29.71 -6.49
N ASP A 12 -3.50 -29.50 -6.77
CA ASP A 12 -4.36 -30.44 -7.52
C ASP A 12 -3.91 -30.65 -8.98
N HIS A 13 -3.10 -29.75 -9.51
CA HIS A 13 -2.39 -29.90 -10.79
C HIS A 13 -1.09 -30.71 -10.67
N GLY A 14 -0.82 -31.29 -9.50
CA GLY A 14 0.41 -32.03 -9.20
C GLY A 14 1.63 -31.14 -8.95
N GLY A 15 1.44 -29.82 -8.79
CA GLY A 15 2.52 -28.86 -8.55
C GLY A 15 3.08 -28.89 -7.13
N THR A 16 4.11 -28.08 -6.89
CA THR A 16 4.79 -27.95 -5.59
C THR A 16 5.06 -26.47 -5.28
N VAL A 17 4.74 -26.04 -4.07
CA VAL A 17 5.09 -24.70 -3.55
C VAL A 17 6.58 -24.65 -3.22
N LEU A 18 7.29 -23.62 -3.68
CA LEU A 18 8.75 -23.52 -3.55
C LEU A 18 9.21 -22.42 -2.58
N GLU A 19 8.36 -21.42 -2.34
CA GLU A 19 8.74 -20.26 -1.54
C GLU A 19 7.85 -20.08 -0.31
N GLY A 20 8.44 -19.52 0.73
CA GLY A 20 7.82 -19.30 2.03
C GLY A 20 8.46 -18.13 2.76
N PHE A 21 7.87 -17.77 3.89
CA PHE A 21 8.38 -16.76 4.80
C PHE A 21 9.63 -17.31 5.51
N PRO A 22 10.83 -16.71 5.32
CA PRO A 22 12.07 -17.28 5.83
C PRO A 22 12.10 -17.46 7.36
N GLU A 23 11.43 -16.56 8.08
CA GLU A 23 11.45 -16.50 9.54
C GLU A 23 10.24 -17.20 10.20
N TRP A 24 9.29 -17.70 9.41
CA TRP A 24 8.10 -18.35 9.95
C TRP A 24 7.98 -19.80 9.50
N VAL A 25 8.39 -20.68 10.41
CA VAL A 25 8.43 -22.12 10.20
C VAL A 25 7.23 -22.77 10.89
N VAL A 26 6.52 -23.59 10.14
CA VAL A 26 5.41 -24.42 10.62
C VAL A 26 5.81 -25.88 10.38
N ASP A 27 5.97 -26.66 11.45
CA ASP A 27 6.33 -28.09 11.37
C ASP A 27 7.54 -28.34 10.43
N GLY A 28 8.62 -27.59 10.69
CA GLY A 28 9.90 -27.72 9.98
C GLY A 28 9.96 -27.13 8.57
N LYS A 29 8.88 -26.55 8.03
CA LYS A 29 8.86 -25.92 6.70
C LYS A 29 8.33 -24.49 6.77
N ALA A 30 8.89 -23.60 5.95
CA ALA A 30 8.44 -22.21 5.89
C ALA A 30 6.98 -22.12 5.42
N ALA A 31 6.15 -21.36 6.14
CA ALA A 31 4.78 -21.07 5.72
C ALA A 31 4.77 -20.21 4.45
N SER A 32 3.75 -20.34 3.62
CA SER A 32 3.64 -19.65 2.32
C SER A 32 2.45 -18.70 2.29
N GLY A 33 2.50 -17.71 1.40
CA GLY A 33 1.52 -16.63 1.32
C GLY A 33 1.43 -16.05 -0.07
N VAL A 34 0.56 -15.05 -0.24
CA VAL A 34 0.28 -14.40 -1.51
C VAL A 34 1.58 -13.91 -2.17
N GLY A 35 1.75 -14.29 -3.43
CA GLY A 35 2.87 -13.98 -4.31
C GLY A 35 4.13 -14.82 -4.11
N HIS A 36 4.16 -15.80 -3.18
CA HIS A 36 5.19 -16.84 -3.19
C HIS A 36 5.00 -17.78 -4.39
N ARG A 37 6.11 -18.29 -4.91
CA ARG A 37 6.14 -19.12 -6.13
C ARG A 37 6.06 -20.62 -5.87
N GLY A 38 5.65 -21.34 -6.91
CA GLY A 38 5.74 -22.78 -7.03
C GLY A 38 5.78 -23.24 -8.49
N THR A 39 5.90 -24.55 -8.73
CA THR A 39 5.94 -25.12 -10.08
C THR A 39 4.69 -25.96 -10.36
N CYS A 40 4.15 -25.85 -11.58
CA CYS A 40 3.00 -26.63 -12.01
C CYS A 40 3.37 -27.52 -13.20
N PRO A 41 3.41 -28.86 -13.05
CA PRO A 41 3.77 -29.78 -14.13
C PRO A 41 2.70 -29.82 -15.23
N LYS A 42 1.42 -29.66 -14.87
CA LYS A 42 0.31 -29.61 -15.83
C LYS A 42 0.42 -28.40 -16.78
N CYS A 43 0.80 -27.24 -16.25
CA CYS A 43 0.98 -26.00 -17.02
C CYS A 43 2.39 -25.84 -17.61
N LYS A 44 3.35 -26.66 -17.15
CA LYS A 44 4.78 -26.58 -17.49
C LYS A 44 5.40 -25.20 -17.22
N LYS A 45 4.91 -24.50 -16.19
CA LYS A 45 5.31 -23.14 -15.81
C LYS A 45 5.30 -22.99 -14.29
N GLU A 46 5.96 -21.94 -13.82
CA GLU A 46 5.80 -21.47 -12.45
C GLU A 46 4.43 -20.83 -12.24
N PHE A 47 3.95 -20.91 -11.00
CA PHE A 47 2.77 -20.19 -10.53
C PHE A 47 3.15 -19.28 -9.37
N VAL A 48 2.30 -18.29 -9.10
CA VAL A 48 2.30 -17.53 -7.85
C VAL A 48 1.03 -17.83 -7.09
N ILE A 49 1.08 -17.84 -5.76
CA ILE A 49 -0.13 -17.92 -4.93
C ILE A 49 -0.87 -16.58 -5.03
N VAL A 50 -2.17 -16.60 -5.31
CA VAL A 50 -2.96 -15.36 -5.54
C VAL A 50 -4.01 -15.08 -4.47
N GLU A 51 -4.30 -16.07 -3.63
CA GLU A 51 -5.26 -15.97 -2.54
C GLU A 51 -4.59 -16.19 -1.19
N GLY A 52 -5.09 -15.52 -0.15
CA GLY A 52 -4.57 -15.61 1.20
C GLY A 52 -5.65 -15.29 2.24
N ALA A 53 -5.36 -15.61 3.50
CA ALA A 53 -6.21 -15.35 4.64
C ALA A 53 -6.38 -13.83 4.86
N GLN A 54 -7.61 -13.39 5.12
CA GLN A 54 -7.89 -11.98 5.41
C GLN A 54 -7.38 -11.57 6.80
N THR A 55 -7.30 -12.53 7.73
CA THR A 55 -7.03 -12.28 9.15
C THR A 55 -5.56 -12.48 9.54
N VAL A 56 -4.76 -13.12 8.69
CA VAL A 56 -3.36 -13.44 9.00
C VAL A 56 -2.46 -12.89 7.89
N ILE A 57 -1.77 -11.81 8.22
CA ILE A 57 -0.83 -11.11 7.35
C ILE A 57 0.57 -11.21 7.98
N VAL A 58 1.53 -11.69 7.19
CA VAL A 58 2.92 -11.87 7.62
C VAL A 58 3.82 -11.14 6.62
N PHE A 59 4.67 -10.23 7.11
CA PHE A 59 5.50 -9.35 6.27
C PHE A 59 4.71 -8.64 5.15
N GLY A 60 3.49 -8.19 5.46
CA GLY A 60 2.61 -7.51 4.50
C GLY A 60 1.95 -8.41 3.45
N ARG A 61 2.06 -9.75 3.58
CA ARG A 61 1.50 -10.72 2.63
C ARG A 61 0.50 -11.62 3.36
N ALA A 62 -0.68 -11.80 2.77
CA ALA A 62 -1.70 -12.70 3.33
C ALA A 62 -1.23 -14.16 3.29
N VAL A 63 -1.44 -14.90 4.37
CA VAL A 63 -1.01 -16.30 4.50
C VAL A 63 -1.88 -17.22 3.66
N ALA A 64 -1.28 -18.13 2.91
CA ALA A 64 -2.01 -19.04 2.04
C ALA A 64 -2.57 -20.22 2.85
N LEU A 65 -3.85 -20.52 2.62
CA LEU A 65 -4.55 -21.62 3.28
C LEU A 65 -4.96 -22.68 2.26
N GLU A 66 -5.19 -23.89 2.73
CA GLU A 66 -5.66 -24.98 1.90
C GLU A 66 -6.99 -24.65 1.20
N GLY A 67 -7.07 -24.99 -0.09
CA GLY A 67 -8.21 -24.69 -0.94
C GLY A 67 -8.08 -23.36 -1.68
N MET A 68 -7.08 -22.54 -1.37
CA MET A 68 -6.81 -21.28 -2.06
C MET A 68 -6.10 -21.48 -3.40
N MET A 69 -6.24 -20.50 -4.27
CA MET A 69 -5.83 -20.59 -5.66
C MET A 69 -4.43 -20.03 -5.96
N THR A 70 -3.88 -20.53 -7.07
CA THR A 70 -2.64 -20.06 -7.70
C THR A 70 -2.94 -19.36 -9.03
N SER A 71 -1.99 -18.61 -9.59
CA SER A 71 -2.16 -17.86 -10.84
C SER A 71 -2.44 -18.71 -12.07
N CYS A 72 -2.17 -20.03 -12.02
CA CYS A 72 -2.51 -20.97 -13.07
C CYS A 72 -3.85 -21.70 -12.85
N GLY A 73 -4.57 -21.36 -11.77
CA GLY A 73 -5.85 -21.96 -11.39
C GLY A 73 -5.74 -23.25 -10.59
N ALA A 74 -4.53 -23.70 -10.23
CA ALA A 74 -4.36 -24.86 -9.36
C ALA A 74 -4.71 -24.52 -7.91
N VAL A 75 -5.29 -25.48 -7.21
CA VAL A 75 -5.70 -25.36 -5.80
C VAL A 75 -4.62 -25.92 -4.88
N LEU A 76 -4.31 -25.20 -3.81
CA LEU A 76 -3.29 -25.57 -2.82
C LEU A 76 -3.80 -26.67 -1.87
N ILE A 77 -2.96 -27.67 -1.62
CA ILE A 77 -3.22 -28.86 -0.78
C ILE A 77 -2.16 -28.92 0.32
N ALA A 78 -2.58 -28.71 1.57
CA ALA A 78 -1.69 -28.77 2.73
C ALA A 78 -1.30 -30.23 3.07
N SER A 79 -0.03 -30.46 3.40
CA SER A 79 0.45 -31.78 3.85
C SER A 79 0.37 -32.01 5.38
N GLN A 80 -0.01 -30.98 6.14
CA GLN A 80 -0.09 -31.00 7.61
C GLN A 80 -1.48 -30.58 8.10
N ASP A 81 -1.85 -30.96 9.32
CA ASP A 81 -3.15 -30.71 9.95
C ASP A 81 -3.11 -29.91 11.27
N MET A 82 -1.92 -29.68 11.84
CA MET A 82 -1.72 -29.04 13.14
C MET A 82 -1.92 -27.52 13.14
N ALA A 83 -1.41 -26.82 12.12
CA ALA A 83 -1.43 -25.37 12.05
C ALA A 83 -2.58 -24.91 11.15
N THR A 84 -3.58 -24.29 11.76
CA THR A 84 -4.81 -23.86 11.09
C THR A 84 -5.18 -22.43 11.45
N VAL A 85 -5.95 -21.80 10.56
CA VAL A 85 -6.47 -20.44 10.70
C VAL A 85 -7.98 -20.48 10.53
N ASP A 86 -8.72 -19.76 11.37
CA ASP A 86 -10.16 -19.58 11.17
C ASP A 86 -10.44 -18.60 10.04
N VAL A 87 -11.21 -19.08 9.07
CA VAL A 87 -11.67 -18.29 7.94
C VAL A 87 -13.11 -17.90 8.25
N TYR A 88 -13.31 -16.73 8.86
CA TYR A 88 -14.65 -16.17 9.00
C TYR A 88 -15.14 -15.75 7.61
N SER A 89 -16.14 -16.46 7.08
CA SER A 89 -16.88 -16.03 5.89
C SER A 89 -18.02 -15.11 6.31
N ALA A 90 -17.96 -13.83 5.95
CA ALA A 90 -19.18 -13.05 5.85
C ALA A 90 -19.99 -13.56 4.64
N ALA A 91 -21.17 -14.10 4.94
CA ALA A 91 -22.27 -14.49 4.05
C ALA A 91 -22.12 -15.78 3.22
N ALA A 92 -22.73 -16.84 3.74
CA ALA A 92 -23.35 -17.89 2.93
C ALA A 92 -24.87 -17.69 2.95
N ALA A 93 -25.50 -17.61 1.79
CA ALA A 93 -26.92 -17.92 1.62
C ALA A 93 -27.09 -18.64 0.29
N GLY A 94 -27.36 -19.95 0.37
CA GLY A 94 -27.60 -20.80 -0.80
C GLY A 94 -27.33 -22.28 -0.51
N SER A 95 -28.17 -22.88 0.33
CA SER A 95 -28.15 -24.30 0.73
C SER A 95 -28.25 -25.26 -0.46
N SER A 96 -27.43 -26.33 -0.47
CA SER A 96 -27.64 -27.50 -1.33
C SER A 96 -28.48 -28.55 -0.58
N ALA A 97 -29.72 -28.75 -1.03
CA ALA A 97 -30.48 -29.96 -0.74
C ALA A 97 -30.11 -31.02 -1.80
N ALA A 98 -29.96 -32.26 -1.34
CA ALA A 98 -29.67 -33.43 -2.16
C ALA A 98 -30.80 -33.72 -3.16
N ILE A 99 -30.45 -34.05 -4.40
CA ILE A 99 -31.35 -34.73 -5.34
C ILE A 99 -30.59 -35.91 -5.96
N SER A 100 -31.08 -37.11 -5.62
CA SER A 100 -30.83 -38.33 -6.36
C SER A 100 -31.81 -38.39 -7.53
N GLY A 101 -31.32 -38.68 -8.74
CA GLY A 101 -32.17 -39.10 -9.86
C GLY A 101 -32.00 -38.32 -11.16
N ALA A 102 -31.85 -39.10 -12.24
CA ALA A 102 -31.93 -38.77 -13.67
C ALA A 102 -30.73 -38.05 -14.32
N TYR A 103 -29.95 -38.83 -15.07
CA TYR A 103 -29.06 -38.34 -16.13
C TYR A 103 -29.89 -37.74 -17.28
N ALA A 104 -30.30 -36.49 -17.14
CA ALA A 104 -30.69 -35.66 -18.27
C ALA A 104 -29.41 -35.11 -18.93
N ALA A 105 -29.32 -35.20 -20.26
CA ALA A 105 -28.18 -34.73 -21.04
C ALA A 105 -27.84 -33.29 -20.67
N MET A 106 -26.64 -33.07 -20.14
CA MET A 106 -26.12 -31.73 -19.85
C MET A 106 -26.11 -30.90 -21.14
N PRO A 107 -26.61 -29.66 -21.13
CA PRO A 107 -26.37 -28.77 -22.26
C PRO A 107 -24.86 -28.58 -22.38
N GLN A 108 -24.33 -28.75 -23.58
CA GLN A 108 -22.92 -28.46 -23.86
C GLN A 108 -22.61 -27.05 -23.35
N ARG A 109 -21.66 -26.94 -22.40
CA ARG A 109 -21.17 -25.65 -21.92
C ARG A 109 -20.84 -24.80 -23.15
N ALA A 110 -21.58 -23.71 -23.35
CA ALA A 110 -21.17 -22.68 -24.29
C ALA A 110 -19.71 -22.33 -23.97
N GLN A 111 -18.81 -22.51 -24.94
CA GLN A 111 -17.41 -22.18 -24.73
C GLN A 111 -17.35 -20.71 -24.35
N ALA A 112 -16.91 -20.41 -23.13
CA ALA A 112 -16.69 -19.04 -22.70
C ALA A 112 -15.73 -18.42 -23.71
N ARG A 113 -16.21 -17.37 -24.41
CA ARG A 113 -15.43 -16.67 -25.44
C ARG A 113 -14.09 -16.27 -24.84
N GLN A 114 -13.00 -16.72 -25.45
CA GLN A 114 -11.67 -16.29 -25.04
C GLN A 114 -11.45 -14.84 -25.47
N LEU A 115 -11.12 -13.98 -24.51
CA LEU A 115 -10.76 -12.59 -24.79
C LEU A 115 -9.50 -12.54 -25.66
N THR A 116 -9.49 -11.64 -26.63
CA THR A 116 -8.32 -11.28 -27.43
C THR A 116 -7.23 -10.65 -26.57
N ALA A 117 -6.02 -10.55 -27.10
CA ALA A 117 -4.92 -9.86 -26.40
C ALA A 117 -5.25 -8.37 -26.14
N ALA A 118 -5.94 -7.72 -27.07
CA ALA A 118 -6.37 -6.33 -26.94
C ALA A 118 -7.40 -6.17 -25.82
N GLU A 119 -8.41 -7.03 -25.75
CA GLU A 119 -9.43 -6.99 -24.69
C GLU A 119 -8.80 -7.23 -23.31
N ARG A 120 -7.86 -8.18 -23.18
CA ARG A 120 -7.14 -8.40 -21.92
C ARG A 120 -6.24 -7.22 -21.54
N ALA A 121 -5.66 -6.52 -22.52
CA ALA A 121 -4.86 -5.33 -22.26
C ALA A 121 -5.76 -4.18 -21.77
N GLN A 122 -6.92 -4.00 -22.40
CA GLN A 122 -7.91 -3.02 -21.98
C GLN A 122 -8.43 -3.30 -20.57
N GLU A 123 -8.81 -4.54 -20.25
CA GLU A 123 -9.22 -4.91 -18.90
C GLU A 123 -8.12 -4.65 -17.85
N ARG A 124 -6.85 -4.79 -18.21
CA ARG A 124 -5.72 -4.48 -17.30
C ARG A 124 -5.60 -2.99 -17.06
N LEU A 125 -5.80 -2.17 -18.09
CA LEU A 125 -5.81 -0.71 -17.98
C LEU A 125 -6.98 -0.24 -17.12
N GLU A 126 -8.19 -0.70 -17.41
CA GLU A 126 -9.40 -0.38 -16.63
C GLU A 126 -9.23 -0.78 -15.16
N ARG A 127 -8.69 -1.96 -14.88
CA ARG A 127 -8.38 -2.38 -13.49
C ARG A 127 -7.29 -1.54 -12.84
N ALA A 128 -6.32 -1.03 -13.60
CA ALA A 128 -5.28 -0.16 -13.06
C ALA A 128 -5.85 1.23 -12.72
N GLU A 129 -6.65 1.80 -13.63
CA GLU A 129 -7.36 3.05 -13.44
C GLU A 129 -8.32 2.97 -12.25
N GLN A 130 -9.07 1.87 -12.12
CA GLN A 130 -9.95 1.65 -10.97
C GLN A 130 -9.15 1.60 -9.67
N ARG A 131 -8.04 0.85 -9.60
CA ARG A 131 -7.19 0.82 -8.40
C ARG A 131 -6.64 2.20 -8.05
N GLN A 132 -6.26 2.99 -9.04
CA GLN A 132 -5.80 4.37 -8.83
C GLN A 132 -6.93 5.26 -8.32
N ALA A 133 -8.14 5.13 -8.87
CA ALA A 133 -9.32 5.87 -8.44
C ALA A 133 -9.73 5.51 -7.00
N ASP A 134 -9.76 4.22 -6.66
CA ASP A 134 -10.02 3.73 -5.31
C ASP A 134 -8.98 4.28 -4.32
N ARG A 135 -7.70 4.26 -4.72
CA ARG A 135 -6.61 4.80 -3.91
C ARG A 135 -6.79 6.30 -3.62
N ARG A 136 -7.11 7.09 -4.66
CA ARG A 136 -7.41 8.52 -4.49
C ARG A 136 -8.60 8.71 -3.57
N ALA A 137 -9.69 7.98 -3.76
CA ALA A 137 -10.90 8.09 -2.94
C ALA A 137 -10.64 7.75 -1.46
N GLU A 138 -9.80 6.75 -1.17
CA GLU A 138 -9.35 6.47 0.20
C GLU A 138 -8.54 7.63 0.78
N ASN A 139 -7.59 8.18 0.01
CA ASN A 139 -6.76 9.30 0.44
C ASN A 139 -7.58 10.59 0.68
N GLU A 140 -8.62 10.82 -0.12
CA GLU A 140 -9.62 11.87 0.11
C GLU A 140 -10.32 11.69 1.46
N GLN A 141 -10.68 10.46 1.84
CA GLN A 141 -11.30 10.21 3.14
C GLN A 141 -10.33 10.50 4.29
N TYR A 142 -9.06 10.12 4.16
CA TYR A 142 -8.04 10.47 5.15
C TYR A 142 -7.85 11.98 5.27
N LEU A 143 -7.92 12.74 4.17
CA LEU A 143 -7.87 14.22 4.22
C LEU A 143 -9.03 14.84 5.01
N LEU A 144 -10.14 14.15 5.21
CA LEU A 144 -11.23 14.66 6.06
C LEU A 144 -10.89 14.58 7.55
N ASN A 145 -9.96 13.71 7.95
CA ASN A 145 -9.61 13.52 9.34
C ASN A 145 -8.80 14.71 9.90
N PRO A 146 -9.16 15.26 11.08
CA PRO A 146 -8.50 16.44 11.65
C PRO A 146 -7.03 16.18 12.00
N ASN A 147 -6.66 14.99 12.49
CA ASN A 147 -5.28 14.66 12.80
C ASN A 147 -4.43 14.54 11.53
N VAL A 148 -4.98 14.02 10.44
CA VAL A 148 -4.28 13.97 9.15
C VAL A 148 -4.01 15.39 8.65
N LYS A 149 -5.03 16.26 8.63
CA LYS A 149 -4.88 17.68 8.25
C LYS A 149 -3.87 18.42 9.12
N ALA A 150 -3.95 18.24 10.44
CA ALA A 150 -3.03 18.87 11.37
C ALA A 150 -1.58 18.40 11.16
N LEU A 151 -1.36 17.13 10.83
CA LEU A 151 -0.02 16.64 10.51
C LEU A 151 0.49 17.22 9.19
N LEU A 152 -0.34 17.29 8.14
CA LEU A 152 0.04 17.93 6.87
C LEU A 152 0.46 19.39 7.09
N ASP A 153 -0.33 20.15 7.83
CA ASP A 153 0.01 21.54 8.19
C ASP A 153 1.31 21.64 9.00
N THR A 154 1.56 20.66 9.87
CA THR A 154 2.78 20.59 10.68
C THR A 154 4.01 20.24 9.82
N ILE A 155 3.87 19.34 8.84
CA ILE A 155 4.92 19.02 7.86
C ILE A 155 5.24 20.26 7.03
N ALA A 156 4.24 20.98 6.54
CA ALA A 156 4.43 22.20 5.76
C ALA A 156 5.25 23.25 6.55
N TRP A 157 4.91 23.44 7.82
CA TRP A 157 5.67 24.31 8.73
C TRP A 157 7.10 23.81 8.97
N ALA A 158 7.28 22.50 9.17
CA ALA A 158 8.58 21.92 9.47
C ALA A 158 9.54 22.02 8.27
N GLU A 159 9.04 21.72 7.07
CA GLU A 159 9.75 21.81 5.79
C GLU A 159 9.89 23.26 5.28
N GLY A 160 9.09 24.20 5.80
CA GLY A 160 9.05 25.59 5.32
C GLY A 160 8.54 25.72 3.87
N GLY A 161 7.68 24.78 3.45
CA GLY A 161 7.16 24.70 2.09
C GLY A 161 5.85 25.47 1.91
N GLU A 162 5.63 25.95 0.69
CA GLU A 162 4.33 26.41 0.20
C GLU A 162 4.00 25.68 -1.10
N TYR A 163 2.73 25.69 -1.50
CA TYR A 163 2.27 24.97 -2.68
C TYR A 163 3.01 25.35 -3.97
N ASN A 164 3.61 26.54 -4.06
CA ASN A 164 4.38 26.99 -5.22
C ASN A 164 5.90 27.01 -5.03
N PHE A 165 6.46 26.38 -4.00
CA PHE A 165 7.90 26.44 -3.74
C PHE A 165 8.67 25.35 -4.48
N LYS A 166 9.81 25.69 -5.06
CA LYS A 166 10.87 24.73 -5.42
C LYS A 166 11.94 24.75 -4.33
N TYR A 167 12.80 23.74 -4.32
CA TYR A 167 13.95 23.71 -3.41
C TYR A 167 14.74 25.03 -3.43
N GLY A 168 14.99 25.60 -2.26
CA GLY A 168 15.65 26.89 -2.08
C GLY A 168 14.74 28.12 -2.06
N ALA A 169 13.43 27.96 -2.28
CA ALA A 169 12.45 29.01 -2.05
C ALA A 169 12.33 29.33 -0.56
N ASN A 170 12.13 30.61 -0.25
CA ASN A 170 11.74 31.08 1.07
C ASN A 170 10.87 32.35 0.93
N PRO A 171 10.22 32.81 2.01
CA PRO A 171 9.42 34.04 1.94
C PRO A 171 10.23 35.28 1.49
N GLY A 172 11.52 35.33 1.82
CA GLY A 172 12.39 36.48 1.52
C GLY A 172 12.97 36.53 0.11
N ASN A 173 12.80 35.49 -0.72
CA ASN A 173 13.36 35.44 -2.07
C ASN A 173 12.32 35.29 -3.18
N ALA A 174 11.03 35.53 -2.89
CA ALA A 174 10.00 35.63 -3.93
C ALA A 174 10.40 36.68 -5.01
N PRO A 175 10.21 36.40 -6.33
CA PRO A 175 9.58 35.21 -6.92
C PRO A 175 10.55 34.05 -7.20
N ARG A 176 11.83 34.17 -6.82
CA ARG A 176 12.86 33.18 -7.12
C ARG A 176 12.49 31.82 -6.51
N TRP A 177 12.72 30.76 -7.29
CA TRP A 177 12.42 29.37 -6.91
C TRP A 177 10.94 29.09 -6.67
N ARG A 178 10.04 29.89 -7.24
CA ARG A 178 8.61 29.60 -7.25
C ARG A 178 8.15 29.17 -8.64
N PHE A 179 7.02 28.47 -8.70
CA PHE A 179 6.37 28.06 -9.94
C PHE A 179 4.88 28.44 -9.91
N ASP A 180 4.29 28.69 -11.07
CA ASP A 180 2.87 29.03 -11.26
C ASP A 180 2.16 28.03 -12.18
N ASP A 181 2.91 27.22 -12.93
CA ASP A 181 2.41 26.07 -13.66
C ASP A 181 2.31 24.84 -12.76
N TYR A 182 1.07 24.43 -12.48
CA TYR A 182 0.74 23.25 -11.70
C TYR A 182 0.40 22.03 -12.57
N SER A 183 0.54 22.08 -13.89
CA SER A 183 0.22 20.96 -14.77
C SER A 183 1.12 19.73 -14.57
N THR A 184 2.27 19.91 -13.93
CA THR A 184 3.20 18.83 -13.57
C THR A 184 4.12 19.26 -12.43
N HIS A 185 4.91 18.32 -11.90
CA HIS A 185 5.93 18.62 -10.92
C HIS A 185 7.00 19.58 -11.50
N PRO A 186 7.38 20.68 -10.82
CA PRO A 186 8.14 21.80 -11.41
C PRO A 186 9.64 21.51 -11.67
N GLY A 187 10.10 20.30 -11.35
CA GLY A 187 11.48 19.85 -11.54
C GLY A 187 12.48 20.48 -10.57
N VAL A 188 13.74 20.63 -11.00
CA VAL A 188 14.87 21.01 -10.14
C VAL A 188 14.77 22.45 -9.61
N GLY A 189 15.12 22.65 -8.33
CA GLY A 189 15.26 23.96 -7.69
C GLY A 189 16.70 24.46 -7.63
N LEU A 190 17.04 25.18 -6.55
CA LEU A 190 18.37 25.71 -6.28
C LEU A 190 19.46 24.66 -6.43
N GLY A 191 20.54 25.01 -7.13
CA GLY A 191 21.68 24.12 -7.38
C GLY A 191 21.44 23.06 -8.47
N GLY A 192 20.25 23.02 -9.09
CA GLY A 192 19.99 22.22 -10.29
C GLY A 192 19.99 20.71 -10.11
N ARG A 193 19.99 20.22 -8.86
CA ARG A 193 20.06 18.78 -8.54
C ARG A 193 18.87 18.31 -7.71
N MET A 194 18.46 19.10 -6.72
CA MET A 194 17.37 18.74 -5.82
C MET A 194 16.03 19.08 -6.45
N THR A 195 15.10 18.13 -6.37
CA THR A 195 13.76 18.23 -6.96
C THR A 195 12.66 18.33 -5.91
N ALA A 196 12.99 18.58 -4.64
CA ALA A 196 11.98 18.84 -3.63
C ALA A 196 11.17 20.09 -4.00
N ALA A 197 9.84 19.97 -4.00
CA ALA A 197 8.95 21.06 -4.33
C ALA A 197 7.60 20.94 -3.61
N GLY A 198 6.84 22.03 -3.65
CA GLY A 198 5.53 22.14 -3.06
C GLY A 198 5.56 22.26 -1.54
N ARG A 199 4.35 22.22 -0.98
CA ARG A 199 4.08 22.42 0.45
C ARG A 199 4.79 21.40 1.33
N TYR A 200 4.97 20.19 0.81
CA TYR A 200 5.52 19.04 1.54
C TYR A 200 6.90 18.60 1.06
N GLN A 201 7.60 19.43 0.27
CA GLN A 201 8.92 19.11 -0.31
C GLN A 201 8.95 17.76 -1.06
N ILE A 202 7.88 17.47 -1.81
CA ILE A 202 7.73 16.24 -2.60
C ILE A 202 8.81 16.22 -3.68
N THR A 203 9.54 15.12 -3.79
CA THR A 203 10.57 14.95 -4.82
C THR A 203 9.98 14.38 -6.11
N GLN A 204 10.63 14.62 -7.25
CA GLN A 204 10.17 14.07 -8.54
C GLN A 204 10.01 12.52 -8.55
N PRO A 205 10.88 11.71 -7.91
CA PRO A 205 10.63 10.28 -7.76
C PRO A 205 9.37 9.96 -6.94
N SER A 206 9.11 10.70 -5.87
CA SER A 206 7.92 10.53 -5.03
C SER A 206 6.65 10.93 -5.76
N TRP A 207 6.70 12.01 -6.55
CA TRP A 207 5.65 12.42 -7.49
C TRP A 207 5.31 11.30 -8.48
N HIS A 208 6.32 10.71 -9.12
CA HIS A 208 6.11 9.63 -10.08
C HIS A 208 5.52 8.39 -9.44
N GLN A 209 6.09 7.95 -8.30
CA GLN A 209 5.62 6.74 -7.63
C GLN A 209 4.26 6.95 -6.94
N ASN A 210 4.16 7.88 -6.00
CA ASN A 210 2.99 8.03 -5.13
C ASN A 210 1.86 8.84 -5.76
N GLY A 211 2.19 9.77 -6.68
CA GLY A 211 1.19 10.52 -7.45
C GLY A 211 0.77 9.76 -8.70
N ALA A 212 1.66 9.66 -9.69
CA ALA A 212 1.30 9.14 -11.00
C ALA A 212 1.01 7.63 -11.01
N ILE A 213 1.88 6.79 -10.43
CA ILE A 213 1.70 5.33 -10.46
C ILE A 213 0.60 4.87 -9.50
N MET A 214 0.68 5.26 -8.23
CA MET A 214 -0.23 4.75 -7.19
C MET A 214 -1.62 5.38 -7.25
N GLN A 215 -1.70 6.65 -7.66
CA GLN A 215 -2.94 7.42 -7.63
C GLN A 215 -3.37 7.91 -9.00
N GLY A 216 -2.62 7.73 -10.09
CA GLY A 216 -3.01 8.28 -11.40
C GLY A 216 -3.13 9.80 -11.42
N ILE A 217 -2.46 10.51 -10.51
CA ILE A 217 -2.44 11.98 -10.45
C ILE A 217 -1.55 12.51 -11.58
N THR A 218 -2.06 13.48 -12.33
CA THR A 218 -1.39 14.05 -13.50
C THR A 218 -0.96 15.50 -13.34
N ASP A 219 -1.40 16.19 -12.29
CA ASP A 219 -1.06 17.58 -11.97
C ASP A 219 -0.44 17.76 -10.58
N PHE A 220 0.25 18.86 -10.36
CA PHE A 220 0.88 19.20 -9.09
C PHE A 220 0.10 20.26 -8.29
N SER A 221 -1.21 20.39 -8.52
CA SER A 221 -2.08 21.36 -7.83
C SER A 221 -2.02 21.23 -6.30
N PRO A 222 -2.45 22.24 -5.53
CA PRO A 222 -2.49 22.14 -4.06
C PRO A 222 -3.19 20.87 -3.55
N HIS A 223 -4.34 20.54 -4.13
CA HIS A 223 -5.09 19.34 -3.78
C HIS A 223 -4.33 18.04 -4.09
N SER A 224 -3.70 17.98 -5.26
CA SER A 224 -2.85 16.84 -5.63
C SER A 224 -1.65 16.69 -4.68
N GLN A 225 -1.04 17.79 -4.25
CA GLN A 225 0.03 17.77 -3.25
C GLN A 225 -0.44 17.18 -1.92
N ASP A 226 -1.65 17.53 -1.47
CA ASP A 226 -2.25 17.01 -0.25
C ASP A 226 -2.47 15.49 -0.34
N LEU A 227 -3.09 15.02 -1.44
CA LEU A 227 -3.30 13.59 -1.68
C LEU A 227 -1.98 12.80 -1.74
N MET A 228 -0.93 13.37 -2.32
CA MET A 228 0.38 12.74 -2.33
C MET A 228 1.05 12.69 -0.97
N ALA A 229 0.92 13.74 -0.17
CA ALA A 229 1.44 13.73 1.19
C ALA A 229 0.72 12.69 2.07
N VAL A 230 -0.60 12.53 1.89
CA VAL A 230 -1.35 11.43 2.52
C VAL A 230 -0.84 10.08 2.05
N GLU A 231 -0.60 9.87 0.75
CA GLU A 231 -0.05 8.60 0.25
C GLU A 231 1.34 8.29 0.79
N LEU A 232 2.18 9.31 1.01
CA LEU A 232 3.48 9.16 1.66
C LEU A 232 3.32 8.74 3.13
N ILE A 233 2.40 9.33 3.88
CA ILE A 233 2.08 8.91 5.26
C ILE A 233 1.52 7.48 5.26
N ARG A 234 0.65 7.14 4.30
CA ARG A 234 0.08 5.80 4.13
C ARG A 234 1.16 4.76 3.86
N SER A 235 2.13 5.09 3.02
CA SER A 235 3.28 4.22 2.69
C SER A 235 4.22 4.01 3.87
N ASN A 236 4.18 4.90 4.88
CA ASN A 236 4.86 4.72 6.15
C ASN A 236 4.08 3.83 7.15
N HIS A 237 2.86 3.39 6.79
CA HIS A 237 1.99 2.53 7.61
C HIS A 237 1.62 3.12 8.98
N VAL A 238 1.36 4.43 9.03
CA VAL A 238 1.05 5.13 10.30
C VAL A 238 -0.27 5.89 10.33
N LEU A 239 -1.12 5.80 9.29
CA LEU A 239 -2.41 6.50 9.30
C LEU A 239 -3.29 6.11 10.48
N ASP A 240 -3.41 4.82 10.80
CA ASP A 240 -4.21 4.37 11.94
C ASP A 240 -3.67 4.90 13.27
N ARG A 241 -2.34 4.97 13.41
CA ARG A 241 -1.68 5.53 14.61
C ARG A 241 -1.95 7.02 14.74
N LEU A 242 -1.83 7.75 13.63
CA LEU A 242 -2.12 9.18 13.57
C LEU A 242 -3.58 9.48 13.90
N ILE A 243 -4.51 8.69 13.35
CA ILE A 243 -5.94 8.80 13.64
C ILE A 243 -6.21 8.50 15.11
N ALA A 244 -5.54 7.51 15.69
CA ALA A 244 -5.63 7.18 17.11
C ALA A 244 -4.95 8.22 18.04
N GLY A 245 -4.25 9.21 17.50
CA GLY A 245 -3.57 10.26 18.27
C GLY A 245 -2.18 9.89 18.77
N ASP A 246 -1.58 8.80 18.29
CA ASP A 246 -0.20 8.44 18.61
C ASP A 246 0.78 9.22 17.73
N LEU A 247 1.05 10.46 18.14
CA LEU A 247 1.99 11.33 17.45
C LEU A 247 3.44 10.81 17.51
N PRO A 248 3.99 10.35 18.66
CA PRO A 248 5.36 9.81 18.71
C PRO A 248 5.59 8.66 17.73
N GLY A 249 4.71 7.65 17.71
CA GLY A 249 4.84 6.51 16.80
C GLY A 249 4.66 6.90 15.32
N THR A 250 3.82 7.91 15.06
CA THR A 250 3.67 8.48 13.72
C THR A 250 4.95 9.18 13.26
N LEU A 251 5.54 10.04 14.11
CA LEU A 251 6.73 10.81 13.79
C LEU A 251 7.97 9.94 13.57
N ASP A 252 8.15 8.85 14.32
CA ASP A 252 9.27 7.92 14.07
C ASP A 252 9.27 7.44 12.61
N LYS A 253 8.10 7.08 12.06
CA LYS A 253 8.02 6.64 10.65
C LYS A 253 8.05 7.79 9.66
N CYS A 254 7.35 8.88 9.92
CA CYS A 254 7.37 10.06 9.03
C CYS A 254 8.76 10.69 8.90
N SER A 255 9.64 10.55 9.90
CA SER A 255 11.04 11.03 9.84
C SER A 255 11.90 10.37 8.76
N PHE A 256 11.47 9.25 8.16
CA PHE A 256 12.12 8.68 6.96
C PHE A 256 11.79 9.45 5.68
N THR A 257 10.63 10.11 5.63
CA THR A 257 10.16 10.86 4.46
C THR A 257 10.54 12.34 4.57
N TRP A 258 10.35 12.92 5.75
CA TRP A 258 10.61 14.33 6.04
C TRP A 258 11.73 14.45 7.05
N SER A 259 12.91 14.81 6.56
CA SER A 259 14.11 14.94 7.39
C SER A 259 14.02 16.08 8.41
N SER A 260 13.11 17.03 8.20
CA SER A 260 12.83 18.12 9.16
C SER A 260 12.13 17.63 10.44
N LEU A 261 11.54 16.43 10.43
CA LEU A 261 10.82 15.88 11.58
C LEU A 261 11.74 15.12 12.54
N PRO A 262 11.54 15.25 13.87
CA PRO A 262 12.20 14.41 14.85
C PRO A 262 11.61 13.00 14.82
N ARG A 263 12.31 12.03 15.40
CA ARG A 263 11.79 10.67 15.56
C ARG A 263 10.77 10.53 16.69
N GLY A 264 10.71 11.50 17.60
CA GLY A 264 9.84 11.46 18.78
C GLY A 264 10.44 12.26 19.95
N PRO A 265 9.84 12.18 21.15
CA PRO A 265 10.29 12.91 22.33
C PRO A 265 11.77 12.67 22.63
N GLY A 266 12.55 13.76 22.72
CA GLY A 266 13.99 13.70 23.01
C GLY A 266 14.86 13.01 21.96
N LEU A 267 14.30 12.59 20.81
CA LEU A 267 15.04 11.92 19.75
C LEU A 267 15.25 12.86 18.55
N PRO A 268 16.47 12.93 17.99
CA PRO A 268 16.74 13.74 16.82
C PRO A 268 16.01 13.19 15.58
N ASN A 269 16.13 13.89 14.46
CA ASN A 269 15.78 13.30 13.17
C ASN A 269 16.68 12.09 12.85
N ARG A 270 16.35 11.41 11.75
CA ARG A 270 17.06 10.19 11.33
C ARG A 270 18.36 10.45 10.57
N TYR A 271 18.61 11.70 10.17
CA TYR A 271 19.70 12.07 9.27
C TYR A 271 20.70 12.97 10.00
N PRO A 272 21.84 12.42 10.46
CA PRO A 272 22.83 13.18 11.21
C PRO A 272 23.30 14.44 10.48
N GLY A 273 23.32 15.57 11.20
CA GLY A 273 23.76 16.87 10.68
C GLY A 273 22.73 17.62 9.84
N GLN A 274 21.56 17.05 9.55
CA GLN A 274 20.47 17.77 8.91
C GLN A 274 19.67 18.57 9.95
N PRO A 275 19.31 19.84 9.66
CA PRO A 275 18.42 20.61 10.51
C PRO A 275 17.07 19.91 10.69
N TYR A 276 16.50 20.00 11.89
CA TYR A 276 15.21 19.41 12.23
C TYR A 276 14.50 20.25 13.30
N LYS A 277 13.20 20.01 13.49
CA LYS A 277 12.37 20.63 14.53
C LYS A 277 12.38 19.79 15.80
N HIS A 278 12.36 20.43 16.97
CA HIS A 278 12.23 19.69 18.23
C HIS A 278 10.83 19.13 18.40
N TYR A 279 10.72 18.01 19.13
CA TYR A 279 9.45 17.31 19.30
C TYR A 279 8.39 18.20 19.94
N GLU A 280 8.78 19.04 20.90
CA GLU A 280 7.92 19.95 21.62
C GLU A 280 7.32 21.02 20.68
N ASP A 281 8.12 21.54 19.75
CA ASP A 281 7.65 22.48 18.73
C ASP A 281 6.70 21.82 17.74
N VAL A 282 7.00 20.58 17.34
CA VAL A 282 6.14 19.77 16.46
C VAL A 282 4.82 19.45 17.14
N LEU A 283 4.83 19.02 18.41
CA LEU A 283 3.64 18.74 19.21
C LEU A 283 2.78 20.00 19.37
N HIS A 284 3.40 21.12 19.75
CA HIS A 284 2.71 22.39 19.88
C HIS A 284 2.08 22.82 18.56
N THR A 285 2.84 22.74 17.46
CA THR A 285 2.34 23.07 16.12
C THR A 285 1.18 22.16 15.73
N PHE A 286 1.32 20.85 15.90
CA PHE A 286 0.28 19.86 15.59
C PHE A 286 -1.02 20.15 16.34
N ILE A 287 -0.95 20.39 17.64
CA ILE A 287 -2.13 20.76 18.45
C ILE A 287 -2.71 22.09 18.00
N SER A 288 -1.87 23.10 17.71
CA SER A 288 -2.33 24.42 17.23
C SER A 288 -3.06 24.35 15.88
N LYS A 289 -2.80 23.30 15.09
CA LYS A 289 -3.47 23.02 13.81
C LYS A 289 -4.71 22.13 13.96
N GLY A 290 -5.17 21.89 15.19
CA GLY A 290 -6.36 21.11 15.48
C GLY A 290 -6.11 19.61 15.63
N GLY A 291 -4.85 19.18 15.71
CA GLY A 291 -4.48 17.81 16.00
C GLY A 291 -4.76 17.44 17.45
N THR A 292 -5.13 16.19 17.68
CA THR A 292 -5.37 15.61 19.00
C THR A 292 -4.40 14.47 19.24
N VAL A 293 -3.84 14.41 20.46
CA VAL A 293 -2.96 13.33 20.89
C VAL A 293 -3.67 12.49 21.94
N SER A 294 -3.50 11.17 21.87
CA SER A 294 -3.95 10.28 22.94
C SER A 294 -3.10 10.52 24.18
N GLN A 295 -3.73 10.51 25.36
CA GLN A 295 -3.02 10.57 26.64
C GLN A 295 -2.21 9.31 26.91
#